data_AF-A0A2M7CXU5-F1
#
_entry.id   AF-A0A2M7CXU5-F1
#
_cell.length_a   1.000
_cell.length_b   1.000
_cell.length_c   1.000
_cell.angle_alpha   90.00
_cell.angle_beta   90.00
_cell.angle_gamma   90.00
#
_symmetry.space_group_name_H-M   'P 1'
#
loop_
_entity.id
_entity.type
_entity.pdbx_description
1 polymer ?
#
loop_
_entity_poly.entity_id
_entity_poly.type
_entity_poly.pdbx_seq_one_letter_code
_entity_poly.pdbx_strand_id
1 'polypeptide(L)'
;MVLADPCRESPLTCARDRSRLEAFNQFSRSGCITCHQVTEQPEQPLPARWRVKPVRLVADWYPAARFNHVAHLAAGASAAERDKACSSCHSAKLSKVSADILIPGLARCLDCHGDRASQAKVKLDCT
;
A
#
# COMPACT_ATOMS: atom_id res chain seq x y z
N MET A 1 34.18 7.88 -2.21
CA MET A 1 33.65 8.41 -3.48
C MET A 1 32.69 9.54 -3.13
N VAL A 2 33.17 10.79 -3.19
CA VAL A 2 32.32 11.95 -2.91
C VAL A 2 31.45 12.14 -4.14
N LEU A 3 30.14 11.89 -3.99
CA LEU A 3 29.18 12.21 -5.05
C LEU A 3 29.27 13.72 -5.29
N ALA A 4 29.58 14.11 -6.53
CA ALA A 4 29.60 15.51 -6.91
C ALA A 4 28.27 16.16 -6.52
N ASP A 5 28.34 17.36 -5.95
CA ASP A 5 27.13 18.11 -5.60
C ASP A 5 26.27 18.28 -6.86
N PRO A 6 25.04 17.75 -6.90
CA PRO A 6 24.17 17.87 -8.06
C PRO A 6 23.77 19.34 -8.33
N CYS A 7 24.00 20.24 -7.37
CA CYS A 7 23.76 21.68 -7.51
C CYS A 7 24.92 22.37 -8.25
N ARG A 8 24.75 22.61 -9.55
CA ARG A 8 25.75 23.33 -10.38
C ARG A 8 25.60 24.86 -10.35
N GLU A 9 24.47 25.36 -9.83
CA GLU A 9 24.14 26.79 -9.75
C GLU A 9 24.25 27.32 -8.31
N SER A 10 23.76 28.56 -8.07
CA SER A 10 23.69 29.13 -6.74
C SER A 10 22.93 28.21 -5.75
N PRO A 11 23.32 28.16 -4.46
CA PRO A 11 22.63 27.33 -3.46
C PRO A 11 21.13 27.63 -3.37
N LEU A 12 20.74 28.91 -3.52
CA LEU A 12 19.33 29.31 -3.50
C LEU A 12 18.56 28.79 -4.71
N THR A 13 19.16 28.84 -5.91
CA THR A 13 18.51 28.29 -7.11
C THR A 13 18.34 26.80 -6.99
N CYS A 14 19.40 26.08 -6.58
CA CYS A 14 19.30 24.64 -6.40
C CYS A 14 18.24 24.25 -5.37
N ALA A 15 18.21 24.93 -4.21
CA ALA A 15 17.20 24.67 -3.17
C ALA A 15 15.77 24.82 -3.72
N ARG A 16 15.52 25.86 -4.53
CA ARG A 16 14.20 26.08 -5.16
C ARG A 16 13.85 24.97 -6.14
N ASP A 17 14.79 24.53 -6.97
CA ASP A 17 14.53 23.49 -7.96
C ASP A 17 14.35 22.12 -7.33
N ARG A 18 15.14 21.78 -6.31
CA ARG A 18 14.94 20.58 -5.52
C ARG A 18 13.60 20.59 -4.80
N SER A 19 13.19 21.73 -4.25
CA SER A 19 11.86 21.87 -3.61
C SER A 19 10.72 21.66 -4.60
N ARG A 20 10.85 22.19 -5.82
CA ARG A 20 9.86 21.98 -6.90
C ARG A 20 9.79 20.52 -7.35
N LEU A 21 10.95 19.89 -7.52
CA LEU A 21 11.04 18.47 -7.86
C LEU A 21 10.42 17.61 -6.77
N GLU A 22 10.69 17.92 -5.50
CA GLU A 22 10.13 17.17 -4.39
C GLU A 22 8.61 17.35 -4.30
N ALA A 23 8.10 18.57 -4.44
CA ALA A 23 6.66 18.80 -4.53
C ALA A 23 6.03 17.97 -5.67
N PHE A 24 6.64 17.98 -6.86
CA PHE A 24 6.18 17.16 -7.96
C PHE A 24 6.20 15.66 -7.62
N ASN A 25 7.29 15.14 -7.04
CA ASN A 25 7.39 13.73 -6.65
C ASN A 25 6.30 13.33 -5.64
N GLN A 26 6.08 14.18 -4.63
CA GLN A 26 5.08 13.94 -3.58
C GLN A 26 3.66 13.83 -4.18
N PHE A 27 3.32 14.71 -5.12
CA PHE A 27 1.97 14.80 -5.67
C PHE A 27 1.74 14.03 -6.98
N SER A 28 2.77 13.40 -7.57
CA SER A 28 2.63 12.68 -8.85
C SER A 28 3.31 11.32 -8.96
N ARG A 29 4.27 10.96 -8.08
CA ARG A 29 5.02 9.70 -8.21
C ARG A 29 5.06 8.82 -6.96
N SER A 30 5.46 9.34 -5.82
CA SER A 30 5.93 8.47 -4.71
C SER A 30 5.48 8.88 -3.31
N GLY A 31 4.91 10.08 -3.13
CA GLY A 31 4.47 10.58 -1.83
C GLY A 31 2.96 10.49 -1.63
N CYS A 32 2.33 11.62 -1.35
CA CYS A 32 0.89 11.78 -1.12
C CYS A 32 0.02 11.05 -2.15
N ILE A 33 0.40 11.07 -3.43
CA ILE A 33 -0.33 10.42 -4.54
C ILE A 33 -0.56 8.92 -4.33
N THR A 34 0.29 8.25 -3.55
CA THR A 34 0.21 6.80 -3.33
C THR A 34 -1.01 6.40 -2.51
N CYS A 35 -1.48 7.30 -1.64
CA CYS A 35 -2.65 7.06 -0.80
C CYS A 35 -3.85 7.91 -1.23
N HIS A 36 -3.60 9.15 -1.67
CA HIS A 36 -4.62 10.14 -1.96
C HIS A 36 -4.97 10.21 -3.44
N GLN A 37 -6.24 10.52 -3.74
CA GLN A 37 -6.59 11.03 -5.06
C GLN A 37 -6.13 12.49 -5.15
N VAL A 38 -5.12 12.73 -5.99
CA VAL A 38 -4.57 14.06 -6.25
C VAL A 38 -4.98 14.52 -7.65
N THR A 39 -5.40 15.78 -7.77
CA THR A 39 -5.64 16.42 -9.07
C THR A 39 -4.70 17.62 -9.21
N GLU A 40 -3.99 17.70 -10.32
CA GLU A 40 -3.17 18.86 -10.66
C GLU A 40 -4.03 19.95 -11.32
N GLN A 41 -3.71 21.20 -10.99
CA GLN A 41 -4.30 22.45 -11.48
C GLN A 41 -3.16 23.32 -12.00
N PRO A 42 -2.69 23.09 -13.25
CA PRO A 42 -1.47 23.69 -13.78
C PRO A 42 -1.52 25.23 -13.85
N GLU A 43 -2.71 25.80 -13.91
CA GLU A 43 -2.98 27.24 -13.89
C GLU A 43 -2.71 27.89 -12.52
N GLN A 44 -2.65 27.10 -11.45
CA GLN A 44 -2.43 27.60 -10.09
C GLN A 44 -0.93 27.73 -9.75
N PRO A 45 -0.57 28.67 -8.86
CA PRO A 45 0.81 28.78 -8.36
C PRO A 45 1.21 27.49 -7.62
N LEU A 46 2.52 27.20 -7.56
CA LEU A 46 3.05 25.96 -6.98
C LEU A 46 2.44 25.55 -5.63
N PRO A 47 2.22 26.46 -4.64
CA PRO A 47 1.61 26.09 -3.36
C PRO A 47 0.15 25.62 -3.45
N ALA A 48 -0.58 25.98 -4.51
CA ALA A 48 -1.99 25.66 -4.73
C ALA A 48 -2.22 24.72 -5.93
N ARG A 49 -1.14 24.24 -6.56
CA ARG A 49 -1.18 23.45 -7.81
C ARG A 49 -1.83 22.09 -7.65
N TRP A 50 -1.80 21.48 -6.47
CA TRP A 50 -2.35 20.15 -6.26
C TRP A 50 -3.50 20.19 -5.26
N ARG A 51 -4.64 19.63 -5.67
CA ARG A 51 -5.76 19.36 -4.78
C ARG A 51 -5.67 17.91 -4.32
N VAL A 52 -5.45 17.72 -3.02
CA VAL A 52 -5.33 16.40 -2.38
C VAL A 52 -6.64 16.08 -1.67
N LYS A 53 -7.38 15.06 -2.11
CA LYS A 53 -8.59 14.61 -1.41
C LYS A 53 -8.22 13.75 -0.20
N PRO A 54 -8.94 13.84 0.94
CA PRO A 54 -8.69 12.97 2.09
C PRO A 54 -8.95 11.50 1.73
N VAL A 55 -8.15 10.60 2.29
CA VAL A 55 -8.41 9.16 2.21
C VAL A 55 -9.50 8.81 3.22
N ARG A 56 -10.53 8.10 2.79
CA ARG A 56 -11.53 7.51 3.70
C ARG A 56 -11.13 6.06 3.96
N LEU A 57 -10.29 5.86 4.97
CA LEU A 57 -10.04 4.53 5.53
C LEU A 57 -11.15 4.26 6.54
N VAL A 58 -12.02 3.30 6.29
CA VAL A 58 -12.87 2.77 7.36
C VAL A 58 -11.99 1.90 8.25
N ALA A 59 -12.09 2.09 9.57
CA ALA A 59 -11.23 1.40 10.54
C ALA A 59 -11.40 -0.13 10.50
N ASP A 60 -12.60 -0.61 10.18
CA ASP A 60 -12.92 -2.01 9.98
C ASP A 60 -13.95 -2.12 8.84
N TRP A 61 -13.50 -2.49 7.64
CA TRP A 61 -14.38 -2.63 6.46
C TRP A 61 -15.30 -3.85 6.59
N TYR A 62 -14.93 -4.82 7.42
CA TYR A 62 -15.66 -6.07 7.53
C TYR A 62 -15.58 -6.68 8.94
N PRO A 63 -16.31 -6.09 9.91
CA PRO A 63 -16.14 -6.42 11.33
C PRO A 63 -16.51 -7.86 11.70
N ALA A 64 -17.31 -8.54 10.87
CA ALA A 64 -17.60 -9.96 11.05
C ALA A 64 -16.45 -10.88 10.58
N ALA A 65 -15.60 -10.42 9.66
CA ALA A 65 -14.49 -11.19 9.12
C ALA A 65 -13.23 -11.02 9.99
N ARG A 66 -13.27 -11.58 11.21
CA ARG A 66 -12.11 -11.62 12.11
C ARG A 66 -11.02 -12.51 11.51
N PHE A 67 -9.90 -11.90 11.11
CA PHE A 67 -8.77 -12.61 10.52
C PHE A 67 -7.44 -12.15 11.15
N ASN A 68 -6.62 -13.10 11.59
CA ASN A 68 -5.31 -12.82 12.16
C ASN A 68 -4.22 -13.03 11.09
N HIS A 69 -3.76 -11.94 10.45
CA HIS A 69 -2.68 -11.98 9.46
C HIS A 69 -1.39 -12.59 10.02
N VAL A 70 -1.03 -12.30 11.27
CA VAL A 70 0.23 -12.79 11.86
C VAL A 70 0.23 -14.31 11.99
N ALA A 71 -0.91 -14.93 12.32
CA ALA A 71 -1.03 -16.38 12.38
C ALA A 71 -0.92 -17.07 11.00
N HIS A 72 -1.24 -16.34 9.93
CA HIS A 72 -1.20 -16.84 8.54
C HIS A 72 0.09 -16.47 7.80
N LEU A 73 0.80 -15.45 8.27
CA LEU A 73 2.16 -15.16 7.85
C LEU A 73 3.08 -16.16 8.56
N ALA A 74 3.86 -16.93 7.80
CA ALA A 74 4.88 -17.77 8.40
C ALA A 74 5.87 -16.87 9.18
N ALA A 75 5.79 -16.90 10.51
CA ALA A 75 6.70 -16.13 11.36
C ALA A 75 8.15 -16.57 11.08
N GLY A 76 9.05 -15.62 10.82
CA GLY A 76 10.44 -15.90 10.43
C GLY A 76 10.70 -15.98 8.92
N ALA A 77 9.67 -15.84 8.08
CA ALA A 77 9.81 -15.76 6.63
C ALA A 77 10.60 -14.52 6.18
N SER A 78 11.52 -14.71 5.24
CA SER A 78 12.20 -13.65 4.49
C SER A 78 11.19 -12.75 3.75
N ALA A 79 11.64 -11.58 3.28
CA ALA A 79 10.76 -10.65 2.53
C ALA A 79 10.10 -11.33 1.31
N ALA A 80 10.85 -12.16 0.57
CA ALA A 80 10.31 -12.89 -0.58
C ALA A 80 9.25 -13.94 -0.18
N GLU A 81 9.44 -14.60 0.96
CA GLU A 81 8.48 -15.58 1.48
C GLU A 81 7.20 -14.90 2.00
N ARG A 82 7.31 -13.70 2.58
CA ARG A 82 6.15 -12.89 2.96
C ARG A 82 5.32 -12.48 1.73
N ASP A 83 5.95 -12.02 0.66
CA ASP A 83 5.23 -11.69 -0.58
C ASP A 83 4.49 -12.89 -1.19
N LYS A 84 5.10 -14.09 -1.11
CA LYS A 84 4.46 -15.34 -1.53
C LYS A 84 3.27 -15.68 -0.64
N ALA A 85 3.38 -15.47 0.67
CA ALA A 85 2.28 -15.67 1.62
C ALA A 85 1.13 -14.67 1.41
N CYS A 86 1.41 -13.41 1.08
CA CYS A 86 0.36 -12.45 0.70
C CYS A 86 -0.39 -12.92 -0.57
N SER A 87 0.38 -13.41 -1.55
CA SER A 87 -0.15 -13.81 -2.86
C SER A 87 -0.87 -15.16 -2.86
N SER A 88 -0.75 -15.97 -1.80
CA SER A 88 -1.45 -17.25 -1.71
C SER A 88 -2.96 -17.08 -1.44
N CYS A 89 -3.35 -15.98 -0.80
CA CYS A 89 -4.74 -15.64 -0.52
C CYS A 89 -5.25 -14.50 -1.41
N HIS A 90 -4.47 -13.43 -1.56
CA HIS A 90 -4.87 -12.24 -2.29
C HIS A 90 -4.24 -12.17 -3.67
N SER A 91 -4.95 -11.62 -4.64
CA SER A 91 -4.34 -11.18 -5.90
C SER A 91 -3.58 -9.86 -5.74
N ALA A 92 -2.86 -9.69 -4.63
CA ALA A 92 -2.29 -8.42 -4.18
C ALA A 92 -1.40 -7.73 -5.22
N LYS A 93 -0.67 -8.52 -6.02
CA LYS A 93 0.17 -8.03 -7.12
C LYS A 93 -0.60 -7.31 -8.23
N LEU A 94 -1.92 -7.47 -8.29
CA LEU A 94 -2.80 -6.80 -9.25
C LEU A 94 -3.35 -5.47 -8.73
N SER A 95 -3.17 -5.15 -7.44
CA SER A 95 -3.59 -3.86 -6.88
C SER A 95 -2.82 -2.73 -7.54
N LYS A 96 -3.54 -1.69 -7.97
CA LYS A 96 -2.95 -0.47 -8.55
C LYS A 96 -3.38 0.79 -7.80
N VAL A 97 -4.49 0.72 -7.08
CA VAL A 97 -5.02 1.83 -6.30
C VAL A 97 -5.43 1.37 -4.90
N SER A 98 -5.41 2.30 -3.95
CA SER A 98 -5.80 2.05 -2.55
C SER A 98 -7.25 1.60 -2.38
N ALA A 99 -8.10 1.77 -3.40
CA ALA A 99 -9.47 1.27 -3.42
C ALA A 99 -9.58 -0.24 -3.77
N ASP A 100 -8.49 -0.87 -4.22
CA ASP A 100 -8.45 -2.30 -4.53
C ASP A 100 -8.33 -3.10 -3.23
N ILE A 101 -9.46 -3.34 -2.55
CA ILE A 101 -9.50 -4.03 -1.25
C ILE A 101 -9.07 -5.51 -1.36
N LEU A 102 -9.21 -6.13 -2.54
CA LEU A 102 -8.75 -7.48 -2.90
C LEU A 102 -8.94 -8.57 -1.83
N ILE A 103 -9.97 -8.46 -0.99
CA ILE A 103 -10.33 -9.48 0.00
C ILE A 103 -10.78 -10.73 -0.78
N PRO A 104 -10.19 -11.91 -0.52
CA PRO A 104 -10.57 -13.13 -1.21
C PRO A 104 -11.97 -13.57 -0.81
N GLY A 105 -12.61 -14.34 -1.70
CA GLY A 105 -13.86 -15.02 -1.36
C GLY A 105 -13.64 -16.16 -0.34
N LEU A 106 -14.74 -16.56 0.31
CA LEU A 106 -14.77 -17.62 1.34
C LEU A 106 -14.05 -18.91 0.92
N ALA A 107 -14.13 -19.28 -0.36
CA ALA A 107 -13.48 -20.48 -0.89
C ALA A 107 -11.97 -20.53 -0.58
N ARG A 108 -11.27 -19.39 -0.57
CA ARG A 108 -9.84 -19.34 -0.24
C ARG A 108 -9.56 -19.67 1.22
N CYS A 109 -10.46 -19.28 2.12
CA CYS A 109 -10.36 -19.64 3.53
C CYS A 109 -10.60 -21.16 3.68
N LEU A 110 -11.59 -21.69 2.95
CA LEU A 110 -11.97 -23.10 2.98
C LEU A 110 -10.95 -24.04 2.32
N ASP A 111 -9.95 -23.52 1.60
CA ASP A 111 -8.83 -24.32 1.09
C ASP A 111 -8.01 -24.93 2.25
N CYS A 112 -7.87 -24.20 3.37
CA CYS A 112 -7.15 -24.66 4.57
C CYS A 112 -8.05 -24.85 5.79
N HIS A 113 -9.20 -24.20 5.85
CA HIS A 113 -10.14 -24.33 6.95
C HIS A 113 -11.29 -25.28 6.62
N GLY A 114 -11.78 -26.05 7.59
CA GLY A 114 -12.84 -27.03 7.40
C GLY A 114 -13.68 -27.28 8.64
N ASP A 115 -14.75 -28.05 8.49
CA ASP A 115 -15.66 -28.46 9.56
C ASP A 115 -14.99 -29.35 10.62
N ARG A 116 -13.98 -30.11 10.21
CA ARG A 116 -13.20 -31.01 11.07
C ARG A 116 -11.71 -30.72 10.97
N ALA A 117 -11.01 -30.84 12.10
CA ALA A 117 -9.55 -30.82 12.11
C ALA A 117 -9.01 -32.06 11.40
N SER A 118 -8.00 -31.89 10.56
CA SER A 118 -7.24 -32.98 9.95
C SER A 118 -5.79 -32.53 9.74
N GLN A 119 -4.91 -33.44 9.29
CA GLN A 119 -3.53 -33.06 8.94
C GLN A 119 -3.48 -31.96 7.86
N ALA A 120 -4.52 -31.83 7.03
CA ALA A 120 -4.59 -30.86 5.95
C ALA A 120 -5.51 -29.66 6.24
N LYS A 121 -6.30 -29.68 7.33
CA LYS A 121 -7.33 -28.68 7.59
C LYS A 121 -7.34 -28.20 9.04
N VAL A 122 -7.38 -26.88 9.23
CA VAL A 122 -7.66 -26.23 10.51
C VAL A 122 -9.19 -26.17 10.72
N LYS A 123 -9.66 -26.57 11.90
CA LYS A 123 -11.10 -26.55 12.20
C LYS A 123 -11.64 -25.11 12.23
N LEU A 124 -12.82 -24.89 11.67
CA LEU A 124 -13.64 -23.71 11.88
C LEU A 124 -14.44 -23.87 13.18
N ASP A 125 -14.33 -22.90 14.08
CA ASP A 125 -15.23 -22.79 15.21
C ASP A 125 -16.29 -21.72 14.92
N CYS A 126 -17.55 -22.16 14.94
CA CYS A 126 -18.72 -21.29 14.83
C CYS A 126 -19.11 -20.86 16.26
N THR A 127 -18.36 -19.92 16.84
CA THR A 127 -18.71 -19.29 18.12
C THR A 127 -19.53 -18.03 17.91
#